data_AF-A0A1E4BBF3-F1
#
_entry.id   AF-A0A1E4BBF3-F1
#
_cell.length_a   1.000
_cell.length_b   1.000
_cell.length_c   1.000
_cell.angle_alpha   90.00
_cell.angle_beta   90.00
_cell.angle_gamma   90.00
#
_symmetry.space_group_name_H-M   'P 1'
#
loop_
_entity.id
_entity.type
_entity.pdbx_description
1 polymer ?
#
loop_
_entity_poly.entity_id
_entity_poly.type
_entity_poly.pdbx_seq_one_letter_code
_entity_poly.pdbx_strand_id
1 'polypeptide(L)'
;MVKILADGDNGHRLENADGRTIASIRNRAIRLYGLGSEQEAVSVVVALWHVLDAVLFREFPGWRRHEPVIEDLHLVHDGAYEWITDGRKPLARLYRERRGRATPFAIEYVLPSYASEGVAISAAQLMARALDELLHVPLDAA
;
A
#
# COMPACT_ATOMS: atom_id res chain seq x y z
N MET A 1 -3.12 2.02 -18.14
CA MET A 1 -3.19 3.47 -17.86
C MET A 1 -3.94 3.66 -16.55
N VAL A 2 -3.41 4.47 -15.63
CA VAL A 2 -4.06 4.75 -14.33
C VAL A 2 -4.67 6.15 -14.39
N LYS A 3 -5.94 6.28 -13.99
CA LYS A 3 -6.62 7.57 -13.83
C LYS A 3 -6.59 7.98 -12.36
N ILE A 4 -6.30 9.25 -12.09
CA ILE A 4 -6.40 9.83 -10.74
C ILE A 4 -7.63 10.72 -10.74
N LEU A 5 -8.53 10.49 -9.78
CA LEU A 5 -9.78 11.23 -9.64
C LEU A 5 -9.84 11.79 -8.22
N ALA A 6 -10.19 13.08 -8.11
CA ALA A 6 -10.49 13.68 -6.82
C ALA A 6 -11.73 12.98 -6.20
N ASP A 7 -11.67 12.70 -4.91
CA ASP A 7 -12.68 11.97 -4.15
C ASP A 7 -13.00 12.71 -2.84
N GLY A 8 -13.64 13.88 -2.97
CA GLY A 8 -13.96 14.77 -1.87
C GLY A 8 -12.75 15.53 -1.30
N ASP A 9 -12.93 16.11 -0.11
CA ASP A 9 -11.89 16.91 0.52
C ASP A 9 -10.69 16.05 0.94
N ASN A 10 -9.52 16.32 0.34
CA ASN A 10 -8.24 15.63 0.59
C ASN A 10 -8.26 14.12 0.28
N GLY A 11 -9.11 13.71 -0.67
CA GLY A 11 -9.21 12.34 -1.14
C GLY A 11 -8.85 12.22 -2.62
N HIS A 12 -8.10 11.19 -2.98
CA HIS A 12 -7.94 10.77 -4.38
C HIS A 12 -8.24 9.29 -4.51
N ARG A 13 -8.82 8.88 -5.63
CA ARG A 13 -8.88 7.47 -6.03
C ARG A 13 -8.14 7.25 -7.33
N LEU A 14 -7.47 6.11 -7.40
CA LEU A 14 -6.76 5.64 -8.57
C LEU A 14 -7.56 4.51 -9.19
N GLU A 15 -7.89 4.63 -10.48
CA GLU A 15 -8.62 3.63 -11.23
C GLU A 15 -7.75 3.03 -12.35
N ASN A 16 -7.91 1.74 -12.61
CA ASN A 16 -7.31 1.07 -13.76
C ASN A 16 -8.08 1.38 -15.07
N ALA A 17 -7.70 0.74 -16.17
CA ALA A 17 -8.33 0.93 -17.47
C ALA A 17 -9.82 0.50 -17.49
N ASP A 18 -10.19 -0.48 -16.67
CA ASP A 18 -11.56 -1.01 -16.55
C ASP A 18 -12.44 -0.18 -15.61
N GLY A 19 -11.92 0.91 -15.04
CA GLY A 19 -12.62 1.75 -14.06
C GLY A 19 -12.67 1.16 -12.65
N ARG A 20 -11.90 0.10 -12.38
CA ARG A 20 -11.79 -0.48 -11.04
C ARG A 20 -10.85 0.36 -10.19
N THR A 21 -11.28 0.72 -8.98
CA THR A 21 -10.38 1.34 -7.98
C THR A 21 -9.27 0.37 -7.58
N ILE A 22 -8.03 0.77 -7.80
CA ILE A 22 -6.82 0.00 -7.46
C ILE A 22 -6.05 0.63 -6.29
N ALA A 23 -6.20 1.94 -6.07
CA ALA A 23 -5.66 2.64 -4.92
C ALA A 23 -6.56 3.79 -4.49
N SER A 24 -6.41 4.23 -3.25
CA SER A 24 -6.95 5.51 -2.77
C SER A 24 -5.94 6.20 -1.87
N ILE A 25 -6.03 7.52 -1.83
CA ILE A 25 -5.26 8.39 -0.95
C ILE A 25 -6.27 9.11 -0.09
N ARG A 26 -6.15 8.97 1.23
CA ARG A 26 -7.01 9.69 2.16
C ARG A 26 -6.28 9.94 3.46
N ASN A 27 -6.38 11.15 4.00
CA ASN A 27 -5.78 11.51 5.29
C ASN A 27 -4.30 11.13 5.41
N ARG A 28 -3.52 11.33 4.32
CA ARG A 28 -2.10 10.94 4.22
C ARG A 28 -1.84 9.44 4.32
N ALA A 29 -2.81 8.62 3.95
CA ALA A 29 -2.64 7.20 3.84
C ALA A 29 -2.89 6.75 2.39
N ILE A 30 -2.06 5.84 1.90
CA ILE A 30 -2.22 5.21 0.59
C ILE A 30 -2.77 3.82 0.83
N ARG A 31 -3.99 3.56 0.37
CA ARG A 31 -4.60 2.23 0.40
C ARG A 31 -4.53 1.59 -0.97
N LEU A 32 -4.07 0.36 -1.03
CA LEU A 32 -4.01 -0.48 -2.23
C LEU A 32 -5.02 -1.60 -2.12
N TYR A 33 -5.79 -1.80 -3.19
CA TYR A 33 -6.86 -2.80 -3.26
C TYR A 33 -6.48 -3.91 -4.23
N GLY A 34 -7.25 -5.01 -4.21
CA GLY A 34 -7.12 -6.07 -5.21
C GLY A 34 -6.55 -7.37 -4.67
N LEU A 35 -6.25 -7.45 -3.37
CA LEU A 35 -5.67 -8.63 -2.74
C LEU A 35 -6.78 -9.66 -2.45
N GLY A 36 -6.55 -10.89 -2.91
CA GLY A 36 -7.48 -12.01 -2.76
C GLY A 36 -7.43 -12.68 -1.38
N SER A 37 -6.28 -12.61 -0.71
CA SER A 37 -6.08 -13.22 0.61
C SER A 37 -5.24 -12.37 1.57
N GLU A 38 -5.32 -12.71 2.86
CA GLU A 38 -4.44 -12.16 3.89
C GLU A 38 -2.98 -12.51 3.61
N GLN A 39 -2.70 -13.76 3.22
CA GLN A 39 -1.35 -14.22 2.92
C GLN A 39 -0.74 -13.41 1.77
N GLU A 40 -1.53 -13.15 0.73
CA GLU A 40 -1.13 -12.31 -0.41
C GLU A 40 -0.85 -10.87 0.03
N ALA A 41 -1.69 -10.32 0.92
CA ALA A 41 -1.47 -8.99 1.51
C ALA A 41 -0.15 -8.91 2.29
N VAL A 42 0.16 -9.94 3.07
CA VAL A 42 1.43 -10.04 3.81
C VAL A 42 2.61 -10.24 2.84
N SER A 43 2.48 -11.07 1.81
CA SER A 43 3.60 -11.36 0.89
C SER A 43 4.03 -10.16 0.06
N VAL A 44 3.12 -9.24 -0.28
CA VAL A 44 3.45 -8.04 -1.08
C VAL A 44 3.92 -6.85 -0.22
N VAL A 45 3.73 -6.91 1.10
CA VAL A 45 3.87 -5.73 1.97
C VAL A 45 5.27 -5.13 1.95
N VAL A 46 6.31 -5.97 1.89
CA VAL A 46 7.71 -5.54 1.93
C VAL A 46 8.13 -4.95 0.59
N ALA A 47 7.77 -5.58 -0.52
CA ALA A 47 8.05 -5.07 -1.85
C ALA A 47 7.44 -3.67 -2.05
N LEU A 48 6.19 -3.49 -1.62
CA LEU A 48 5.52 -2.19 -1.67
C LEU A 48 6.10 -1.18 -0.67
N TRP A 49 6.54 -1.62 0.51
CA TRP A 49 7.28 -0.79 1.44
C TRP A 49 8.55 -0.23 0.80
N HIS A 50 9.32 -1.06 0.07
CA HIS A 50 10.53 -0.60 -0.62
C HIS A 50 10.23 0.43 -1.70
N VAL A 51 9.12 0.28 -2.44
CA VAL A 51 8.67 1.31 -3.40
C VAL A 51 8.37 2.62 -2.69
N LEU A 52 7.64 2.57 -1.58
CA LEU A 52 7.34 3.77 -0.78
C LEU A 52 8.62 4.39 -0.19
N ASP A 53 9.50 3.58 0.39
CA ASP A 53 10.78 4.02 0.97
C ASP A 53 11.64 4.72 -0.07
N ALA A 54 11.72 4.19 -1.30
CA ALA A 54 12.45 4.81 -2.40
C ALA A 54 11.87 6.17 -2.80
N VAL A 55 10.54 6.31 -2.85
CA VAL A 55 9.88 7.59 -3.13
C VAL A 55 10.17 8.58 -2.00
N LEU A 56 9.96 8.19 -0.74
CA LEU A 56 10.19 9.07 0.41
C LEU A 56 11.65 9.50 0.53
N PHE A 57 12.59 8.59 0.27
CA PHE A 57 14.02 8.91 0.29
C PHE A 57 14.41 9.92 -0.80
N ARG A 58 13.81 9.80 -1.99
CA ARG A 58 14.06 10.74 -3.10
C ARG A 58 13.54 12.14 -2.78
N GLU A 59 12.35 12.25 -2.20
CA GLU A 59 11.70 13.53 -1.92
C GLU A 59 12.21 14.18 -0.61
N PHE A 60 12.68 13.36 0.34
CA PHE A 60 13.11 13.80 1.66
C PHE A 60 14.49 13.20 2.01
N PRO A 61 15.60 13.90 1.75
CA PRO A 61 16.95 13.39 2.05
C PRO A 61 17.21 13.04 3.53
N GLY A 62 16.40 13.59 4.46
CA GLY A 62 16.44 13.26 5.88
C GLY A 62 15.59 12.03 6.27
N TRP A 63 14.96 11.36 5.31
CA TRP A 63 14.15 10.16 5.55
C TRP A 63 15.00 9.03 6.12
N ARG A 64 14.64 8.56 7.32
CA ARG A 64 15.30 7.41 7.94
C ARG A 64 14.82 6.14 7.26
N ARG A 65 15.68 5.56 6.43
CA ARG A 65 15.43 4.28 5.80
C ARG A 65 15.21 3.19 6.85
N HIS A 66 14.27 2.31 6.57
CA HIS A 66 13.98 1.14 7.38
C HIS A 66 13.92 -0.06 6.46
N GLU A 67 14.78 -1.04 6.71
CA GLU A 67 14.81 -2.30 5.97
C GLU A 67 13.99 -3.34 6.73
N PRO A 68 12.81 -3.77 6.23
CA PRO A 68 11.96 -4.74 6.92
C PRO A 68 12.65 -6.10 7.12
N VAL A 69 12.40 -6.75 8.27
CA VAL A 69 12.79 -8.17 8.47
C VAL A 69 11.62 -9.06 8.02
N ILE A 70 11.83 -9.86 6.98
CA ILE A 70 10.76 -10.67 6.38
C ILE A 70 10.38 -11.81 7.33
N GLU A 71 11.35 -12.40 8.01
CA GLU A 71 11.20 -13.53 8.93
C GLU A 71 10.34 -13.17 10.16
N ASP A 72 10.33 -11.89 10.52
CA ASP A 72 9.58 -11.36 11.66
C ASP A 72 8.24 -10.72 11.25
N LEU A 73 7.77 -10.91 10.01
CA LEU A 73 6.48 -10.39 9.58
C LEU A 73 5.32 -11.11 10.28
N HIS A 74 4.50 -10.35 10.98
CA HIS A 74 3.29 -10.87 11.61
C HIS A 74 2.22 -9.78 11.73
N LEU A 75 1.00 -10.21 12.06
CA LEU A 75 -0.13 -9.32 12.30
C LEU A 75 -0.26 -9.00 13.80
N VAL A 76 -0.50 -7.72 14.10
CA VAL A 76 -0.78 -7.23 15.46
C VAL A 76 -2.03 -6.35 15.42
N HIS A 77 -2.93 -6.56 16.37
CA HIS A 77 -4.13 -5.75 16.53
C HIS A 77 -3.95 -4.75 17.69
N ASP A 78 -4.10 -3.45 17.44
CA ASP A 78 -3.91 -2.39 18.46
C ASP A 78 -5.22 -1.93 19.13
N GLY A 79 -6.34 -2.54 18.75
CA GLY A 79 -7.69 -2.21 19.22
C GLY A 79 -8.49 -1.39 18.21
N ALA A 80 -7.82 -0.64 17.32
CA ALA A 80 -8.44 0.15 16.26
C ALA A 80 -8.14 -0.40 14.85
N TYR A 81 -6.94 -0.93 14.66
CA TYR A 81 -6.42 -1.41 13.39
C TYR A 81 -5.71 -2.75 13.55
N GLU A 82 -5.69 -3.48 12.45
CA GLU A 82 -4.81 -4.63 12.26
C GLU A 82 -3.59 -4.16 11.47
N TRP A 83 -2.40 -4.42 12.00
CA TRP A 83 -1.12 -3.96 11.45
C TRP A 83 -0.29 -5.15 10.99
N ILE A 84 0.33 -5.02 9.83
CA ILE A 84 1.45 -5.84 9.41
C ILE A 84 2.73 -5.18 9.93
N THR A 85 3.49 -5.89 10.75
CA THR A 85 4.70 -5.40 11.42
C THR A 85 5.85 -6.38 11.25
N ASP A 86 7.09 -5.89 11.26
CA ASP A 86 8.31 -6.70 11.29
C ASP A 86 8.87 -6.90 12.72
N GLY A 87 8.01 -6.74 13.73
CA GLY A 87 8.36 -6.76 15.15
C GLY A 87 9.05 -5.49 15.67
N ARG A 88 9.63 -4.66 14.79
CA ARG A 88 10.30 -3.41 15.17
C ARG A 88 9.45 -2.19 14.80
N LYS A 89 8.72 -2.26 13.69
CA LYS A 89 7.92 -1.16 13.17
C LYS A 89 6.68 -1.65 12.42
N PRO A 90 5.51 -1.01 12.63
CA PRO A 90 4.37 -1.22 11.75
C PRO A 90 4.69 -0.73 10.33
N LEU A 91 4.49 -1.60 9.34
CA LEU A 91 4.76 -1.30 7.93
C LEU A 91 3.51 -0.79 7.22
N ALA A 92 2.39 -1.50 7.40
CA ALA A 92 1.11 -1.19 6.79
C ALA A 92 -0.04 -1.67 7.67
N ARG A 93 -1.23 -1.10 7.49
CA ARG A 93 -2.47 -1.64 8.05
C ARG A 93 -3.08 -2.65 7.09
N LEU A 94 -3.61 -3.74 7.62
CA LEU A 94 -4.43 -4.67 6.88
C LEU A 94 -5.90 -4.25 7.00
N TYR A 95 -6.57 -4.14 5.85
CA TYR A 95 -8.00 -3.89 5.77
C TYR A 95 -8.71 -5.14 5.25
N ARG A 96 -9.69 -5.60 6.02
CA ARG A 96 -10.61 -6.68 5.64
C ARG A 96 -11.93 -6.06 5.25
N GLU A 97 -12.24 -6.11 3.97
CA GLU A 97 -13.48 -5.54 3.45
C GLU A 97 -14.66 -6.43 3.88
N ARG A 98 -15.70 -5.83 4.46
CA ARG A 98 -16.91 -6.57 4.85
C ARG A 98 -17.63 -7.07 3.59
N ARG A 99 -18.09 -8.33 3.64
CA ARG A 99 -18.72 -9.14 2.57
C ARG A 99 -19.35 -8.30 1.42
N GLY A 100 -18.94 -8.59 0.18
CA GLY A 100 -19.58 -8.06 -1.03
C GLY A 100 -18.64 -7.58 -2.15
N ARG A 101 -17.32 -7.55 -1.93
CA ARG A 101 -16.32 -7.27 -2.97
C ARG A 101 -15.55 -8.52 -3.37
N ALA A 102 -15.15 -8.58 -4.64
CA ALA A 102 -14.39 -9.70 -5.22
C ALA A 102 -12.99 -9.86 -4.62
N THR A 103 -12.40 -8.79 -4.08
CA THR A 103 -11.09 -8.83 -3.40
C THR A 103 -11.26 -8.33 -1.97
N PRO A 104 -11.25 -9.23 -0.98
CA PRO A 104 -11.64 -8.92 0.38
C PRO A 104 -10.54 -8.21 1.18
N PHE A 105 -9.32 -8.06 0.63
CA PHE A 105 -8.20 -7.46 1.34
C PHE A 105 -7.67 -6.21 0.65
N ALA A 106 -7.19 -5.29 1.48
CA ALA A 106 -6.45 -4.11 1.10
C ALA A 106 -5.35 -3.85 2.13
N ILE A 107 -4.29 -3.16 1.72
CA ILE A 107 -3.21 -2.73 2.60
C ILE A 107 -3.08 -1.21 2.54
N GLU A 108 -2.79 -0.59 3.67
CA GLU A 108 -2.68 0.85 3.78
C GLU A 108 -1.36 1.28 4.41
N TYR A 109 -0.63 2.14 3.72
CA TYR A 109 0.60 2.75 4.19
C TYR A 109 0.33 4.16 4.67
N VAL A 110 0.74 4.45 5.91
CA VAL A 110 0.62 5.79 6.50
C VAL A 110 1.85 6.61 6.13
N LEU A 111 1.62 7.74 5.47
CA LEU A 111 2.68 8.66 5.09
C LEU A 111 3.09 9.56 6.25
N PRO A 112 4.34 10.06 6.25
CA PRO A 112 4.77 11.09 7.19
C PRO A 112 3.91 12.35 7.09
N SER A 113 3.78 13.09 8.19
CA SER A 113 2.94 14.30 8.26
C SER A 113 3.37 15.42 7.31
N TYR A 114 4.64 15.43 6.90
CA TYR A 114 5.22 16.38 5.95
C TYR A 114 5.15 15.92 4.50
N ALA A 115 4.62 14.73 4.22
CA ALA A 115 4.40 14.28 2.85
C ALA A 115 3.33 15.18 2.19
N SER A 116 3.70 15.82 1.08
CA SER A 116 2.75 16.59 0.29
C SER A 116 1.79 15.68 -0.46
N GLU A 117 0.68 16.25 -0.92
CA GLU A 117 -0.27 15.56 -1.79
C GLU A 117 0.38 15.01 -3.07
N GLY A 118 1.28 15.79 -3.70
CA GLY A 118 2.01 15.35 -4.89
C GLY A 118 2.90 14.13 -4.63
N VAL A 119 3.53 14.06 -3.44
CA VAL A 119 4.32 12.89 -3.03
C VAL A 119 3.40 11.68 -2.80
N ALA A 120 2.26 11.88 -2.14
CA ALA A 120 1.27 10.82 -1.94
C ALA A 120 0.76 10.25 -3.27
N ILE A 121 0.44 11.12 -4.23
CA ILE A 121 0.00 10.72 -5.58
C ILE A 121 1.09 9.93 -6.30
N SER A 122 2.32 10.44 -6.28
CA SER A 122 3.46 9.78 -6.94
C SER A 122 3.74 8.40 -6.34
N ALA A 123 3.74 8.29 -5.02
CA ALA A 123 3.90 7.02 -4.32
C ALA A 123 2.76 6.05 -4.65
N ALA A 124 1.51 6.50 -4.60
CA ALA A 124 0.34 5.66 -4.87
C ALA A 124 0.37 5.09 -6.30
N GLN A 125 0.77 5.88 -7.29
CA GLN A 125 0.91 5.41 -8.68
C GLN A 125 1.99 4.32 -8.81
N LEU A 126 3.18 4.55 -8.23
CA LEU A 126 4.28 3.60 -8.30
C LEU A 126 3.98 2.31 -7.55
N MET A 127 3.36 2.41 -6.37
CA MET A 127 2.96 1.25 -5.59
C MET A 127 1.82 0.46 -6.27
N ALA A 128 0.83 1.14 -6.85
CA ALA A 128 -0.25 0.47 -7.57
C ALA A 128 0.28 -0.28 -8.79
N ARG A 129 1.26 0.28 -9.51
CA ARG A 129 1.96 -0.40 -10.60
C ARG A 129 2.76 -1.60 -10.12
N ALA A 130 3.54 -1.43 -9.04
CA ALA A 130 4.33 -2.53 -8.48
C ALA A 130 3.43 -3.68 -7.99
N LEU A 131 2.28 -3.36 -7.38
CA LEU A 131 1.30 -4.37 -6.98
C LEU A 131 0.75 -5.11 -8.20
N ASP A 132 0.35 -4.39 -9.25
CA ASP A 132 -0.12 -5.02 -10.49
C ASP A 132 0.93 -5.98 -11.08
N GLU A 133 2.20 -5.57 -11.10
CA GLU A 133 3.31 -6.43 -11.53
C GLU A 133 3.43 -7.68 -10.64
N LEU A 134 3.40 -7.53 -9.30
CA LEU A 134 3.48 -8.64 -8.34
C LEU A 134 2.33 -9.65 -8.46
N LEU A 135 1.10 -9.17 -8.74
CA LEU A 135 -0.07 -10.03 -8.88
C LEU A 135 -0.13 -10.78 -10.21
N HIS A 136 0.59 -10.31 -11.23
CA HIS A 136 0.61 -10.91 -12.57
C HIS A 136 1.93 -11.63 -12.88
N VAL A 137 2.85 -11.79 -11.93
CA VAL A 137 4.02 -12.66 -12.12
C VAL A 137 3.55 -14.12 -12.16
N PRO A 138 3.79 -14.86 -13.26
CA PRO A 138 3.54 -16.31 -13.30
C PRO A 138 4.45 -17.02 -12.31
N LEU A 139 3.89 -17.93 -11.51
CA LEU A 139 4.57 -18.70 -10.44
C LEU A 139 5.68 -19.66 -10.93
N ASP A 140 6.09 -19.62 -12.19
CA ASP A 140 7.00 -20.59 -12.83
C ASP A 140 8.45 -20.08 -13.01
N ALA A 141 8.93 -19.19 -12.13
CA ALA A 141 10.31 -18.66 -12.19
C ALA A 141 11.12 -18.89 -10.91
N ALA A 142 10.97 -20.06 -10.28
CA ALA A 142 11.84 -20.53 -9.19
C ALA A 142 12.36 -21.95 -9.47
#